data_AF-A0A3A8EQX2-F1
#
_entry.id   AF-A0A3A8EQX2-F1
#
_cell.length_a   1.000
_cell.length_b   1.000
_cell.length_c   1.000
_cell.angle_alpha   90.00
_cell.angle_beta   90.00
_cell.angle_gamma   90.00
#
_symmetry.space_group_name_H-M   'P 1'
#
loop_
_entity.id
_entity.type
_entity.pdbx_description
1 polymer ?
#
loop_
_entity_poly.entity_id
_entity_poly.type
_entity_poly.pdbx_seq_one_letter_code
_entity_poly.pdbx_strand_id
1 'polypeptide(L)' 'MLNTIVKILEQLGLSAQKRAIHVQFSNPALNEELFIQRIDGEHGLNQGVQATLICLSTNALIPLKQFIGT' A
#
# COMPACT_ATOMS: atom_id res chain seq x y z
N MET A 1 8.94 -3.40 -31.72
CA MET A 1 9.71 -4.15 -30.70
C MET A 1 9.18 -3.87 -29.29
N LEU A 2 9.26 -2.64 -28.76
CA LEU A 2 8.78 -2.33 -27.39
C LEU A 2 7.30 -2.66 -27.16
N ASN A 3 6.42 -2.32 -28.11
CA ASN A 3 4.98 -2.64 -28.03
C ASN A 3 4.69 -4.15 -27.97
N THR A 4 5.55 -4.98 -28.56
CA THR A 4 5.39 -6.43 -28.54
C THR A 4 5.74 -6.98 -27.16
N ILE A 5 6.82 -6.46 -26.56
CA ILE A 5 7.25 -6.84 -25.20
C ILE A 5 6.20 -6.43 -24.17
N VAL A 6 5.67 -5.20 -24.25
CA VAL A 6 4.60 -4.73 -23.34
C VAL A 6 3.36 -5.61 -23.45
N LYS A 7 2.92 -5.95 -24.67
CA LYS A 7 1.78 -6.86 -24.87
C LYS A 7 1.99 -8.26 -24.29
N ILE A 8 3.18 -8.83 -24.46
CA ILE A 8 3.51 -10.15 -23.90
C ILE A 8 3.51 -10.09 -22.38
N LEU A 9 4.07 -9.04 -21.79
CA LEU A 9 4.04 -8.83 -20.33
C LEU A 9 2.60 -8.68 -19.82
N GLU A 10 1.73 -7.95 -20.53
CA GLU A 10 0.30 -7.87 -20.19
C GLU A 10 -0.41 -9.24 -20.26
N GLN A 11 -0.14 -10.04 -21.30
CA GLN A 11 -0.70 -11.39 -21.46
C GLN A 11 -0.22 -12.36 -20.38
N LEU A 12 1.00 -12.17 -19.86
CA LEU A 12 1.56 -12.93 -18.74
C LEU A 12 1.07 -12.42 -17.36
N GLY A 13 0.18 -11.42 -17.32
CA GLY A 13 -0.30 -10.81 -16.07
C GLY A 13 0.69 -9.84 -15.42
N LEU A 14 1.84 -9.59 -16.05
CA LEU A 14 2.85 -8.60 -15.66
C LEU A 14 2.53 -7.21 -16.24
N SER A 15 1.25 -6.85 -16.25
CA SER A 15 0.83 -5.50 -16.63
C SER A 15 1.07 -4.53 -15.47
N ALA A 16 1.19 -3.23 -15.77
CA ALA A 16 1.14 -2.15 -14.77
C ALA A 16 -0.28 -1.98 -14.19
N GLN A 17 -0.96 -3.10 -13.91
CA GLN A 17 -2.28 -3.18 -13.32
C GLN A 17 -2.28 -2.32 -12.05
N LYS A 18 -3.10 -1.28 -12.07
CA LYS A 18 -3.44 -0.45 -10.91
C LYS A 18 -4.07 -1.37 -9.87
N ARG A 19 -3.25 -1.97 -9.01
CA ARG A 19 -3.72 -2.77 -7.89
C ARG A 19 -4.40 -1.79 -6.94
N ALA A 20 -5.68 -2.01 -6.67
CA ALA A 20 -6.34 -1.31 -5.57
C ALA A 20 -5.62 -1.73 -4.28
N ILE A 21 -4.88 -0.80 -3.68
CA ILE A 21 -4.24 -1.04 -2.39
C ILE A 21 -5.23 -0.58 -1.33
N HIS A 22 -5.80 -1.54 -0.61
CA HIS A 22 -6.61 -1.29 0.57
C HIS A 22 -5.75 -1.53 1.80
N VAL A 23 -5.75 -0.58 2.73
CA VAL A 23 -4.97 -0.66 3.97
C VAL A 23 -5.96 -0.78 5.11
N GLN A 24 -5.70 -1.74 5.99
CA GLN A 24 -6.37 -1.85 7.28
C GLN A 24 -5.32 -1.97 8.37
N PHE A 25 -5.43 -1.12 9.38
CA PHE A 25 -4.65 -1.25 10.59
C PHE A 25 -5.22 -2.40 11.44
N SER A 26 -4.35 -3.23 12.01
CA SER A 26 -4.75 -4.33 12.89
C SER A 26 -5.50 -3.84 14.13
N ASN A 27 -5.20 -2.62 14.58
CA ASN A 27 -5.98 -1.92 15.60
C ASN A 27 -7.18 -1.22 14.93
N PRO A 28 -8.43 -1.67 15.16
CA PRO A 28 -9.61 -1.11 14.52
C PRO A 28 -9.79 0.39 14.78
N ALA A 29 -9.42 0.88 15.98
CA ALA A 29 -9.56 2.28 16.35
C ALA A 29 -8.77 3.21 15.42
N LEU A 30 -7.59 2.77 14.95
CA LEU A 30 -6.79 3.55 14.01
C LEU A 30 -7.46 3.72 12.64
N ASN A 31 -8.34 2.80 12.23
CA ASN A 31 -9.06 2.92 10.96
C ASN A 31 -10.16 4.00 11.00
N GLU A 32 -10.61 4.40 12.20
CA GLU A 32 -11.60 5.49 12.37
C GLU A 32 -10.92 6.85 12.58
N GLU A 33 -9.72 6.87 13.16
CA GLU A 33 -9.00 8.10 13.50
C GLU A 33 -8.00 8.57 12.43
N LEU A 34 -7.64 7.72 11.48
CA LEU A 34 -6.64 8.01 10.44
C LEU A 34 -7.25 8.08 9.05
N PHE A 35 -6.90 9.14 8.32
CA PHE A 35 -7.24 9.32 6.92
C PHE A 35 -5.99 9.16 6.06
N ILE A 36 -6.04 8.25 5.09
CA ILE A 36 -4.91 8.02 4.18
C ILE A 36 -4.82 9.17 3.18
N GLN A 37 -3.68 9.86 3.15
CA GLN A 37 -3.37 10.88 2.15
C GLN A 37 -2.66 10.27 0.94
N ARG A 38 -1.72 9.35 1.17
CA ARG A 38 -0.93 8.70 0.13
C ARG A 38 -0.46 7.32 0.55
N ILE A 39 -0.39 6.42 -0.42
CA ILE A 39 0.22 5.10 -0.28
C ILE A 39 1.28 4.98 -1.37
N ASP A 40 2.52 4.73 -0.96
CA ASP A 40 3.60 4.34 -1.86
C ASP A 40 3.99 2.90 -1.54
N GLY A 41 4.14 2.05 -2.54
CA GLY A 41 4.49 0.67 -2.31
C GLY A 41 5.37 0.10 -3.41
N GLU A 42 6.37 -0.66 -3.01
CA GLU A 42 7.23 -1.44 -3.88
C GLU A 42 7.02 -2.93 -3.58
N HIS A 43 6.86 -3.72 -4.63
CA HIS A 43 6.77 -5.16 -4.53
C HIS A 43 7.74 -5.77 -5.52
N GLY A 44 8.86 -6.26 -4.99
CA GLY A 44 9.86 -7.00 -5.74
C GLY A 44 9.58 -8.50 -5.68
N LEU A 45 9.88 -9.22 -6.77
CA LEU A 45 9.84 -10.67 -6.77
C LEU A 45 10.76 -11.21 -5.67
N ASN A 46 10.23 -12.06 -4.79
CA ASN A 46 10.93 -12.65 -3.63
C ASN A 46 11.49 -11.64 -2.61
N GLN A 47 11.06 -10.37 -2.65
CA GLN A 47 11.50 -9.33 -1.71
C GLN A 47 10.39 -8.91 -0.74
N GLY A 48 9.20 -9.48 -0.88
CA GLY A 48 8.03 -9.08 -0.13
C GLY A 48 7.48 -7.72 -0.58
N VAL A 49 6.47 -7.25 0.14
CA VAL A 49 5.84 -5.94 -0.11
C VAL A 49 6.36 -4.96 0.92
N GLN A 50 6.93 -3.85 0.45
CA GLN A 50 7.22 -2.70 1.28
C GLN A 50 6.25 -1.58 0.91
N ALA A 51 5.54 -1.04 1.90
CA ALA A 51 4.61 0.07 1.69
C ALA A 51 4.87 1.17 2.72
N THR A 52 4.85 2.41 2.25
CA THR A 52 4.87 3.63 3.04
C THR A 52 3.49 4.27 2.97
N LEU A 53 2.96 4.63 4.13
CA LEU A 53 1.68 5.30 4.24
C LEU A 53 1.90 6.69 4.82
N ILE A 54 1.30 7.68 4.16
CA ILE A 54 1.18 9.03 4.71
C ILE A 54 -0.29 9.21 5.12
N CYS A 55 -0.49 9.39 6.42
CA CYS A 55 -1.82 9.54 7.02
C CYS A 55 -1.96 10.90 7.68
N LEU A 56 -3.19 11.39 7.76
CA LEU A 56 -3.60 12.56 8.50
C LEU A 56 -4.54 12.14 9.62
N SER A 57 -4.49 12.85 10.75
CA SER A 57 -5.46 12.70 11.83
C SER A 57 -5.80 14.07 12.40
N THR A 58 -7.02 14.20 12.91
CA THR A 58 -7.42 15.32 13.77
C THR A 58 -6.99 15.10 15.23
N ASN A 59 -6.60 13.88 15.60
CA ASN A 59 -6.08 13.54 16.92
C ASN A 59 -4.54 13.60 16.93
N ALA A 60 -3.97 14.58 17.62
CA ALA A 60 -2.52 14.76 17.75
C ALA A 60 -1.86 13.89 18.83
N LEU A 61 -2.65 13.13 19.61
CA LEU A 61 -2.18 12.40 20.79
C LEU A 61 -2.22 10.87 20.62
N ILE A 62 -2.34 10.36 19.39
CA ILE A 62 -2.36 8.92 19.13
C ILE A 62 -1.00 8.31 19.53
N PRO A 63 -0.94 7.37 20.49
CA PRO A 63 0.32 6.75 20.90
C PRO A 63 0.92 5.88 19.78
N LEU A 64 2.20 6.09 19.46
CA LEU A 64 2.88 5.35 18.39
C LEU A 64 2.87 3.83 18.57
N LYS A 65 2.80 3.35 19.82
CA LYS A 65 2.73 1.92 20.13
C LYS A 65 1.49 1.24 19.53
N GLN A 66 0.41 2.00 19.28
CA GLN A 66 -0.82 1.48 18.67
C GLN A 66 -0.67 1.10 17.19
N PHE A 67 0.36 1.61 16.50
CA PHE A 67 0.64 1.34 15.09
C PHE A 67 1.43 0.04 14.86
N ILE A 68 1.97 -0.56 15.93
CA ILE A 68 2.73 -1.80 15.84
C ILE A 68 1.72 -2.95 15.72
N GLY A 69 1.75 -3.64 14.57
CA GLY A 69 0.94 -4.83 14.34
C GLY A 69 1.31 -5.97 15.31
N THR A 70 0.33 -6.78 15.67
CA THR A 70 0.51 -8.05 16.41
C THR A 70 0.99 -9.17 15.50
#